data_AF-A0A1J3CSS4-F1
#
_entry.id   AF-A0A1J3CSS4-F1
#
_cell.length_a   1.000
_cell.length_b   1.000
_cell.length_c   1.000
_cell.angle_alpha   90.00
_cell.angle_beta   90.00
_cell.angle_gamma   90.00
#
_symmetry.space_group_name_H-M   'P 1'
#
loop_
_entity.id
_entity.type
_entity.pdbx_description
1 polymer ?
#
loop_
_entity_poly.entity_id
_entity_poly.type
_entity_poly.pdbx_seq_one_letter_code
_entity_poly.pdbx_strand_id
1 'polypeptide(L)'
;WQVMPLLLKSCPNLHTLAIKGLVHRVTNRCGDACACVPKKHSKILNEDLCCLCTCQVKVLEIYEYGASFQEMKQMTHFLDKLPCLETVKVGVADDKYHMRKFLRANLLYLPRASSKCHIQFI
;
A
#
# COMPACT_ATOMS: atom_id res chain seq x y z
N TRP A 1 1.50 -8.05 -8.75
CA TRP A 1 2.23 -7.31 -7.71
C TRP A 1 3.69 -7.74 -7.53
N GLN A 2 4.03 -9.01 -7.76
CA GLN A 2 5.41 -9.57 -7.78
C GLN A 2 6.52 -8.74 -8.48
N VAL A 3 6.20 -7.96 -9.51
CA VAL A 3 7.17 -7.11 -10.25
C VAL A 3 7.42 -5.76 -9.56
N MET A 4 6.53 -5.35 -8.67
CA MET A 4 6.56 -4.02 -8.04
C MET A 4 7.86 -3.74 -7.28
N PRO A 5 8.44 -4.69 -6.51
CA PRO A 5 9.75 -4.47 -5.85
C PRO A 5 10.87 -4.14 -6.82
N LEU A 6 10.92 -4.84 -7.96
CA LEU A 6 11.94 -4.62 -8.98
C LEU A 6 11.76 -3.23 -9.61
N LEU A 7 10.52 -2.84 -9.92
CA LEU A 7 10.21 -1.52 -10.48
C LEU A 7 10.61 -0.41 -9.51
N LEU A 8 10.24 -0.49 -8.24
CA LEU A 8 10.58 0.52 -7.25
C LEU A 8 12.09 0.64 -7.03
N LYS A 9 12.81 -0.49 -7.05
CA LYS A 9 14.28 -0.50 -6.95
C LYS A 9 14.95 0.14 -8.17
N SER A 10 14.39 -0.09 -9.36
CA SER A 10 14.92 0.46 -10.62
C SER A 10 14.56 1.92 -10.85
N CYS A 11 13.62 2.50 -10.10
CA CYS A 11 13.13 3.86 -10.29
C CYS A 11 13.37 4.74 -9.05
N PRO A 12 14.61 5.20 -8.78
CA PRO A 12 14.93 5.99 -7.60
C PRO A 12 14.20 7.36 -7.55
N ASN A 13 13.79 7.87 -8.71
CA ASN A 13 13.07 9.15 -8.84
C ASN A 13 11.54 9.01 -8.88
N LEU A 14 11.01 7.81 -8.59
CA LEU A 14 9.56 7.59 -8.58
C LEU A 14 8.94 8.23 -7.33
N HIS A 15 8.31 9.39 -7.50
CA HIS A 15 7.62 10.09 -6.42
C HIS A 15 6.12 9.79 -6.35
N THR A 16 5.51 9.38 -7.47
CA THR A 16 4.07 9.09 -7.54
C THR A 16 3.86 7.67 -8.03
N LEU A 17 3.04 6.90 -7.30
CA LEU A 17 2.63 5.56 -7.67
C LEU A 17 1.11 5.53 -7.83
N ALA A 18 0.62 5.26 -9.03
CA ALA A 18 -0.81 5.16 -9.32
C ALA A 18 -1.21 3.71 -9.60
N ILE A 19 -2.30 3.27 -8.98
CA ILE A 19 -2.76 1.89 -8.98
C ILE A 19 -4.28 1.87 -9.17
N LYS A 20 -4.74 1.09 -10.14
CA LYS A 20 -6.16 0.84 -10.35
C LYS A 20 -6.57 -0.49 -9.72
N GLY A 21 -7.36 -0.43 -8.66
CA GLY A 21 -7.74 -1.56 -7.82
C GLY A 21 -6.54 -2.15 -7.06
N LEU A 22 -6.74 -2.57 -5.80
CA LEU A 22 -5.67 -3.22 -5.05
C LEU A 22 -5.64 -4.75 -5.25
N VAL A 23 -6.77 -5.40 -5.59
CA VAL A 23 -6.83 -6.86 -5.77
C VAL A 23 -6.70 -7.28 -7.24
N HIS A 24 -5.49 -7.24 -7.80
CA HIS A 24 -5.22 -7.92 -9.08
C HIS A 24 -4.69 -9.34 -8.85
N ARG A 25 -5.56 -10.34 -9.06
CA ARG A 25 -5.37 -11.82 -8.98
C ARG A 25 -5.04 -12.42 -7.61
N VAL A 26 -5.91 -13.35 -7.20
CA VAL A 26 -5.84 -14.16 -5.98
C VAL A 26 -4.58 -15.03 -5.96
N THR A 27 -3.67 -14.78 -5.03
CA THR A 27 -2.79 -15.83 -4.49
C THR A 27 -2.70 -15.68 -2.97
N ASN A 28 -2.68 -16.81 -2.26
CA ASN A 28 -2.80 -16.89 -0.79
C ASN A 28 -1.53 -16.48 -0.02
N ARG A 29 -0.65 -15.65 -0.58
CA ARG A 29 0.57 -15.16 0.08
C ARG A 29 0.52 -13.64 0.25
N CYS A 30 1.22 -13.16 1.28
CA CYS A 30 1.30 -11.78 1.79
C CYS A 30 0.91 -10.70 0.75
N GLY A 31 -0.04 -9.80 1.05
CA GLY A 31 -0.62 -8.82 0.11
C GLY A 31 0.40 -8.10 -0.79
N ASP A 32 0.55 -8.61 -2.01
CA ASP A 32 1.82 -8.89 -2.70
C ASP A 32 2.56 -7.69 -3.31
N ALA A 33 2.42 -6.48 -2.75
CA ALA A 33 3.22 -5.30 -3.11
C ALA A 33 4.74 -5.58 -2.98
N CYS A 34 5.14 -6.46 -2.07
CA CYS A 34 6.51 -6.96 -2.02
C CYS A 34 6.62 -8.48 -1.91
N ALA A 35 7.65 -9.04 -2.58
CA ALA A 35 8.07 -10.43 -2.41
C ALA A 35 8.82 -10.67 -1.09
N CYS A 36 8.47 -9.94 -0.01
CA CYS A 36 9.06 -10.12 1.30
C CYS A 36 8.63 -11.48 1.86
N VAL A 37 9.43 -12.53 1.64
CA VAL A 37 9.12 -13.88 2.12
C VAL A 37 9.38 -13.93 3.62
N PRO A 38 8.42 -14.28 4.48
CA PRO A 38 8.74 -14.62 5.86
C PRO A 38 9.48 -15.96 5.84
N LYS A 39 10.82 -15.91 5.88
CA LYS A 39 11.60 -17.11 6.21
C LYS A 39 11.30 -17.44 7.67
N LYS A 40 10.39 -18.39 7.88
CA LYS A 40 10.32 -19.11 9.16
C LYS A 40 11.74 -19.65 9.43
N HIS A 41 12.28 -19.36 10.61
CA HIS A 41 13.57 -19.82 11.13
C HIS A 41 14.82 -19.00 10.77
N SER A 42 14.91 -17.75 11.26
CA SER A 42 16.16 -17.28 11.88
C SER A 42 15.86 -16.14 12.86
N LYS A 43 15.87 -16.45 14.15
CA LYS A 43 16.14 -15.44 15.18
C LYS A 43 17.58 -14.98 14.93
N ILE A 44 17.77 -13.68 14.71
CA ILE A 44 19.05 -12.98 14.55
C ILE A 44 19.55 -12.91 13.09
N LEU A 45 19.62 -11.67 12.60
CA LEU A 45 20.30 -11.10 11.41
C LEU A 45 19.37 -10.61 10.27
N ASN A 46 19.09 -9.30 10.38
CA ASN A 46 18.49 -8.39 9.42
C ASN A 46 17.02 -8.66 9.07
N GLU A 47 16.16 -7.72 9.49
CA GLU A 47 14.93 -7.44 8.77
C GLU A 47 15.31 -7.37 7.27
N ASP A 48 14.85 -8.33 6.47
CA ASP A 48 14.86 -8.19 5.02
C ASP A 48 14.09 -6.89 4.73
N LEU A 49 14.81 -5.78 4.56
CA LEU A 49 14.24 -4.44 4.39
C LEU A 49 13.21 -4.52 3.27
N CYS A 50 11.93 -4.36 3.63
CA CYS A 50 10.85 -4.32 2.66
C CYS A 50 11.23 -3.30 1.57
N CYS A 51 11.10 -3.65 0.30
CA CYS A 51 11.49 -2.76 -0.80
C CYS A 51 10.77 -1.40 -0.73
N LEU A 52 9.60 -1.36 -0.10
CA LEU A 52 8.84 -0.14 0.17
C LEU A 52 9.55 0.78 1.19
N CYS A 53 10.27 0.21 2.18
CA CYS A 53 10.96 1.00 3.20
C CYS A 53 12.08 1.88 2.63
N THR A 54 12.62 1.53 1.46
CA THR A 54 13.68 2.31 0.78
C THR A 54 13.12 3.20 -0.32
N CYS A 55 11.82 3.13 -0.59
CA CYS A 55 11.18 3.81 -1.70
C CYS A 55 10.93 5.30 -1.39
N GLN A 56 11.18 6.16 -2.36
CA GLN A 56 11.00 7.63 -2.27
C GLN A 56 9.60 8.09 -2.70
N VAL A 57 8.64 7.18 -2.79
CA VAL A 57 7.25 7.51 -3.17
C VAL A 57 6.64 8.44 -2.11
N LYS A 58 6.17 9.59 -2.57
CA LYS A 58 5.50 10.64 -1.79
C LYS A 58 4.00 10.63 -2.00
N VAL A 59 3.54 10.25 -3.18
CA VAL A 59 2.12 10.22 -3.55
C VAL A 59 1.73 8.81 -3.97
N LEU A 60 0.71 8.25 -3.32
CA LEU A 60 0.08 6.98 -3.70
C LEU A 60 -1.34 7.26 -4.16
N GLU A 61 -1.69 6.89 -5.38
CA GLU A 61 -3.02 7.06 -5.95
C GLU A 61 -3.65 5.68 -6.14
N ILE A 62 -4.81 5.46 -5.53
CA ILE A 62 -5.56 4.21 -5.60
C ILE A 62 -6.94 4.51 -6.16
N TYR A 63 -7.20 4.01 -7.36
CA TYR A 63 -8.49 4.11 -8.02
C TYR A 63 -9.31 2.85 -7.79
N GLU A 64 -10.64 2.96 -7.82
CA GLU A 64 -11.58 1.84 -7.67
C GLU A 64 -11.36 1.01 -6.37
N TYR A 65 -11.08 1.68 -5.26
CA TYR A 65 -10.94 1.03 -3.96
C TYR A 65 -12.28 0.42 -3.51
N GLY A 66 -12.35 -0.91 -3.46
CA GLY A 66 -13.55 -1.67 -3.08
C GLY A 66 -13.65 -1.96 -1.58
N ALA A 67 -12.57 -1.70 -0.84
CA ALA A 67 -12.40 -1.98 0.58
C ALA A 67 -12.67 -3.42 1.01
N SER A 68 -12.40 -4.39 0.14
CA SER A 68 -12.32 -5.77 0.57
C SER A 68 -11.23 -5.95 1.62
N PHE A 69 -11.32 -7.02 2.40
CA PHE A 69 -10.33 -7.32 3.43
C PHE A 69 -8.89 -7.40 2.87
N GLN A 70 -8.73 -7.90 1.64
CA GLN A 70 -7.44 -7.93 0.94
C GLN A 70 -6.92 -6.52 0.65
N GLU A 71 -7.77 -5.62 0.14
CA GLU A 71 -7.37 -4.23 -0.15
C GLU A 71 -7.03 -3.47 1.12
N MET A 72 -7.79 -3.68 2.20
CA MET A 72 -7.50 -3.06 3.49
C MET A 72 -6.13 -3.52 4.01
N LYS A 73 -5.82 -4.82 3.93
CA LYS A 73 -4.49 -5.34 4.29
C LYS A 73 -3.37 -4.70 3.47
N GLN A 74 -3.59 -4.55 2.17
CA GLN A 74 -2.58 -3.98 1.28
C GLN A 74 -2.41 -2.47 1.48
N MET A 75 -3.50 -1.74 1.70
CA MET A 75 -3.47 -0.33 2.09
C MET A 75 -2.69 -0.14 3.40
N THR A 76 -3.00 -0.94 4.42
CA THR A 76 -2.25 -0.91 5.70
C THR A 76 -0.77 -1.18 5.46
N HIS A 77 -0.44 -2.15 4.60
CA HIS A 77 0.95 -2.46 4.28
C HIS A 77 1.67 -1.29 3.60
N PHE A 78 1.02 -0.59 2.66
CA PHE A 78 1.61 0.60 2.05
C PHE A 78 1.84 1.73 3.05
N LEU A 79 0.83 2.04 3.87
CA LEU A 79 0.92 3.09 4.88
C LEU A 79 1.98 2.79 5.95
N ASP A 80 2.15 1.53 6.32
CA ASP A 80 3.14 1.07 7.31
C ASP A 80 4.57 0.98 6.75
N LYS A 81 4.74 0.76 5.45
CA LYS A 81 6.07 0.50 4.85
C LYS A 81 6.62 1.60 3.96
N LEU A 82 5.85 2.60 3.58
CA LEU A 82 6.35 3.74 2.79
C LEU A 82 6.63 4.95 3.69
N PRO A 83 7.88 5.16 4.15
CA PRO A 83 8.21 6.20 5.12
C PRO A 83 8.17 7.62 4.52
N CYS A 84 8.24 7.75 3.20
CA CYS A 84 8.26 9.03 2.49
C CYS A 84 6.87 9.51 2.04
N LEU A 85 5.79 8.76 2.35
CA LEU A 85 4.45 9.16 1.93
C LEU A 85 4.05 10.50 2.53
N GLU A 86 3.61 11.40 1.65
CA GLU A 86 3.03 12.69 2.00
C GLU A 86 1.52 12.69 1.69
N THR A 87 1.08 11.98 0.65
CA THR A 87 -0.33 11.95 0.26
C THR A 87 -0.78 10.59 -0.26
N VAL A 88 -1.95 10.14 0.19
CA VAL A 88 -2.65 9.01 -0.43
C VAL A 88 -3.97 9.49 -0.99
N LYS A 89 -4.18 9.35 -2.30
CA LYS A 89 -5.44 9.67 -2.97
C LYS A 89 -6.23 8.39 -3.20
N VAL A 90 -7.49 8.36 -2.77
CA VAL A 90 -8.34 7.17 -2.83
C VAL A 90 -9.64 7.48 -3.56
N GLY A 91 -9.82 6.91 -4.75
CA GLY A 91 -11.08 6.84 -5.46
C GLY A 91 -11.84 5.59 -5.06
N VAL A 92 -13.07 5.74 -4.58
CA VAL A 92 -13.94 4.60 -4.17
C VAL A 92 -14.62 4.02 -5.40
N ALA A 93 -14.71 2.69 -5.49
CA ALA A 93 -15.45 2.02 -6.57
C ALA A 93 -16.93 2.45 -6.59
N ASP A 94 -17.51 2.61 -7.79
CA ASP A 94 -18.86 3.16 -7.99
C ASP A 94 -19.94 2.34 -7.26
N ASP A 95 -19.83 1.01 -7.27
CA ASP A 95 -20.74 0.09 -6.58
C ASP A 95 -20.63 0.17 -5.05
N LYS A 96 -19.59 0.83 -4.52
CA LYS A 96 -19.35 1.03 -3.08
C LYS A 96 -19.64 2.46 -2.62
N TYR A 97 -20.23 3.31 -3.45
CA TYR A 97 -20.50 4.72 -3.10
C TYR A 97 -21.29 4.87 -1.78
N HIS A 98 -22.30 4.02 -1.55
CA HIS A 98 -23.09 4.04 -0.31
C HIS A 98 -22.26 3.76 0.95
N MET A 99 -21.14 3.03 0.82
CA MET A 99 -20.22 2.71 1.92
C MET A 99 -19.12 3.75 2.12
N ARG A 100 -19.02 4.76 1.26
CA ARG A 100 -17.96 5.80 1.26
C ARG A 100 -17.67 6.35 2.65
N LYS A 101 -18.68 6.68 3.44
CA LYS A 101 -18.49 7.25 4.81
C LYS A 101 -17.77 6.26 5.74
N PHE A 102 -18.16 4.98 5.70
CA PHE A 102 -17.54 3.92 6.49
C PHE A 102 -16.11 3.65 6.02
N LEU A 103 -15.88 3.60 4.70
CA LEU A 103 -14.55 3.41 4.12
C LEU A 103 -13.59 4.54 4.50
N ARG A 104 -14.09 5.79 4.45
CA ARG A 104 -13.34 6.97 4.89
C ARG A 104 -12.91 6.85 6.34
N ALA A 105 -13.84 6.50 7.23
CA ALA A 105 -13.53 6.32 8.65
C ALA A 105 -12.43 5.26 8.83
N ASN A 106 -12.59 4.07 8.26
CA ASN A 106 -11.62 2.98 8.39
C ASN A 106 -10.21 3.38 7.95
N LEU A 107 -10.09 4.05 6.80
CA LEU A 107 -8.80 4.49 6.27
C LEU A 107 -8.10 5.52 7.15
N LEU A 108 -8.85 6.42 7.79
CA LEU A 108 -8.29 7.44 8.68
C LEU A 108 -7.67 6.85 9.94
N TYR A 109 -8.16 5.69 10.41
CA TYR A 109 -7.62 4.98 11.58
C TYR A 109 -6.43 4.06 11.28
N LEU A 110 -6.03 3.91 10.02
CA LEU A 110 -4.89 3.07 9.68
C LEU A 110 -3.57 3.70 10.15
N PRO A 111 -2.61 2.89 10.65
CA PRO A 111 -1.30 3.37 11.04
C PRO A 111 -0.53 3.89 9.82
N ARG A 112 0.34 4.87 10.04
CA ARG A 112 1.15 5.51 8.99
C ARG A 112 2.59 5.59 9.48
N ALA A 113 3.53 5.14 8.65
CA ALA A 113 4.95 5.30 8.91
C ALA A 113 5.38 6.77 8.84
N SER A 114 4.80 7.52 7.90
CA SER A 114 5.02 8.95 7.76
C SER A 114 3.98 9.76 8.52
N SER A 115 4.42 10.65 9.41
CA SER A 115 3.57 11.63 10.08
C SER A 115 3.05 12.73 9.15
N LYS A 116 3.69 12.92 7.99
CA LYS A 116 3.26 13.89 6.96
C LYS A 116 2.15 13.35 6.08
N CYS A 117 1.90 12.03 6.11
CA CYS A 117 0.95 11.38 5.22
C CYS A 117 -0.49 11.75 5.58
N HIS A 118 -1.21 12.40 4.67
CA HIS A 118 -2.66 12.58 4.74
C HIS A 118 -3.39 11.83 3.63
N ILE A 119 -4.63 11.43 3.91
CA ILE A 119 -5.48 10.69 2.97
C ILE A 119 -6.49 11.67 2.37
N GLN A 120 -6.52 11.73 1.04
CA GLN A 120 -7.46 12.50 0.24
C GLN A 120 -8.37 11.53 -0.52
N PHE A 121 -9.65 11.88 -0.63
CA PHE A 121 -10.61 11.10 -1.40
C PHE A 121 -10.90 11.84 -2.70
N ILE A 122 -10.73 11.14 -3.83
CA ILE A 122 -10.91 11.68 -5.19
C ILE A 122 -12.11 11.03 -5.88
#